data_AF-A0A8H6VXB6-F1
#
_entry.id   AF-A0A8H6VXB6-F1
#
_cell.length_a   1.000
_cell.length_b   1.000
_cell.length_c   1.000
_cell.angle_alpha   90.00
_cell.angle_beta   90.00
_cell.angle_gamma   90.00
#
_symmetry.space_group_name_H-M   'P 1'
#
loop_
_entity.id
_entity.type
_entity.pdbx_description
1 polymer ?
#
loop_
_entity_poly.entity_id
_entity_poly.type
_entity_poly.pdbx_seq_one_letter_code
_entity_poly.pdbx_strand_id
1 'polypeptide(L)'
;MSTSGKGKGREQAPLPGPSSGSANPAASLSALWAYLLPALTHIMKSPQNDASATAKAPAIDMAFYSGIHTACYNYFTSQNENHFPPTSAARAMGTTDRDTQSGNDLYEQLDKFFLETAREVMLGLPQDDDTELVDYIVPCFNRYSAGATSVNRLLNYINRHYVRRAVEEDRGWLRVSDIVDLPAGTTAATLATTATALSMSREDAESREKLARLLKEKRVVELRKWGYDGSAQSPMGAAEAEASAEAASAPDRIVSVVSLAHRRFRTEVLEPLLAVPVIKGHKPKKKIPKAATGPPPSIPKGRLARSVRNLLESKGGDEEEKARLAADLLRALRLSGIRTDHPLRKRLDKFVTTGG
;
A
#
# COMPACT_ATOMS: atom_id res chain seq x y z
N MET A 1 8.44 -49.49 -22.05
CA MET A 1 7.31 -48.56 -21.84
C MET A 1 7.53 -47.89 -20.48
N SER A 2 8.15 -46.71 -20.47
CA SER A 2 8.40 -45.95 -19.24
C SER A 2 7.34 -44.85 -19.13
N THR A 3 6.47 -44.93 -18.13
CA THR A 3 5.50 -43.87 -17.83
C THR A 3 6.14 -42.86 -16.89
N SER A 4 6.31 -41.65 -17.41
CA SER A 4 6.74 -40.45 -16.70
C SER A 4 5.64 -39.98 -15.73
N GLY A 5 5.94 -39.98 -14.43
CA GLY A 5 5.08 -39.46 -13.38
C GLY A 5 5.30 -37.95 -13.19
N LYS A 6 4.37 -37.15 -13.73
CA LYS A 6 4.32 -35.69 -13.58
C LYS A 6 4.05 -35.35 -12.09
N GLY A 7 5.03 -34.76 -11.41
CA GLY A 7 4.90 -34.32 -10.02
C GLY A 7 3.83 -33.23 -9.88
N LYS A 8 2.67 -33.57 -9.31
CA LYS A 8 1.72 -32.59 -8.78
C LYS A 8 2.37 -31.94 -7.56
N GLY A 9 2.57 -30.62 -7.60
CA GLY A 9 2.99 -29.84 -6.44
C GLY A 9 2.02 -30.08 -5.27
N ARG A 10 2.55 -30.37 -4.09
CA ARG A 10 1.75 -30.50 -2.85
C ARG A 10 1.09 -29.15 -2.56
N GLU A 11 -0.23 -29.10 -2.72
CA GLU A 11 -1.07 -28.02 -2.20
C GLU A 11 -1.02 -28.08 -0.67
N GLN A 12 -0.60 -27.00 -0.01
CA GLN A 12 -0.54 -26.95 1.46
C GLN A 12 -1.97 -27.04 2.02
N ALA A 13 -2.17 -27.90 3.01
CA ALA A 13 -3.46 -28.00 3.70
C ALA A 13 -3.81 -26.66 4.36
N PRO A 14 -5.09 -26.21 4.31
CA PRO A 14 -5.49 -24.96 4.96
C PRO A 14 -5.19 -24.97 6.46
N LEU A 15 -4.72 -23.84 6.99
CA LEU A 15 -4.44 -23.74 8.43
C LEU A 15 -5.75 -23.88 9.24
N PRO A 16 -5.85 -24.87 10.15
CA PRO A 16 -7.02 -25.00 11.02
C PRO A 16 -7.03 -23.87 12.07
N GLY A 17 -8.22 -23.52 12.55
CA GLY A 17 -8.37 -22.55 13.64
C GLY A 17 -7.78 -23.07 14.96
N PRO A 18 -7.35 -22.18 15.87
CA PRO A 18 -6.92 -22.59 17.19
C PRO A 18 -8.09 -23.27 17.94
N SER A 19 -7.78 -24.32 18.72
CA SER A 19 -8.75 -24.98 19.59
C SER A 19 -9.46 -23.92 20.44
N SER A 20 -10.79 -23.86 20.35
CA SER A 20 -11.60 -22.85 21.03
C SER A 20 -11.52 -23.03 22.55
N GLY A 21 -10.48 -22.47 23.16
CA GLY A 21 -10.43 -22.23 24.59
C GLY A 21 -11.48 -21.20 24.99
N SER A 22 -11.86 -21.16 26.27
CA SER A 22 -12.94 -20.32 26.81
C SER A 22 -12.71 -18.80 26.72
N ALA A 23 -11.57 -18.34 26.22
CA ALA A 23 -11.26 -16.91 26.12
C ALA A 23 -11.96 -16.29 24.90
N ASN A 24 -12.84 -15.31 25.15
CA ASN A 24 -13.47 -14.52 24.10
C ASN A 24 -12.41 -13.68 23.34
N PRO A 25 -12.16 -13.93 22.03
CA PRO A 25 -11.18 -13.16 21.27
C PRO A 25 -11.49 -11.66 21.21
N ALA A 26 -12.76 -11.27 21.31
CA ALA A 26 -13.20 -9.88 21.23
C ALA A 26 -13.08 -9.12 22.57
N ALA A 27 -12.59 -9.74 23.64
CA ALA A 27 -12.53 -9.14 24.98
C ALA A 27 -11.51 -7.99 25.08
N SER A 28 -10.44 -8.00 24.28
CA SER A 28 -9.42 -6.96 24.26
C SER A 28 -8.64 -7.00 22.94
N LEU A 29 -7.92 -5.91 22.62
CA LEU A 29 -7.03 -5.88 21.46
C LEU A 29 -5.99 -7.01 21.50
N SER A 30 -5.41 -7.27 22.68
CA SER A 30 -4.40 -8.31 22.85
C SER A 30 -4.95 -9.70 22.56
N ALA A 31 -6.14 -10.02 23.09
CA ALA A 31 -6.81 -11.29 22.84
C ALA A 31 -7.20 -11.44 21.36
N LEU A 32 -7.73 -10.37 20.75
CA LEU A 32 -8.08 -10.38 19.33
C LEU A 32 -6.83 -10.59 18.48
N TRP A 33 -5.77 -9.83 18.73
CA TRP A 33 -4.52 -9.92 17.99
C TRP A 33 -3.90 -11.32 18.10
N ALA A 34 -3.88 -11.91 19.31
CA ALA A 34 -3.39 -13.27 19.51
C ALA A 34 -4.19 -14.32 18.71
N TYR A 35 -5.50 -14.09 18.53
CA TYR A 35 -6.36 -14.94 17.70
C TYR A 35 -6.14 -14.73 16.20
N LEU A 36 -5.90 -13.50 15.74
CA LEU A 36 -5.68 -13.16 14.33
C LEU A 36 -4.28 -13.55 13.84
N LEU A 37 -3.26 -13.37 14.68
CA LEU A 37 -1.85 -13.44 14.29
C LEU A 37 -1.45 -14.75 13.57
N PRO A 38 -1.90 -15.94 13.99
CA PRO A 38 -1.59 -17.18 13.27
C PRO A 38 -2.09 -17.18 11.82
N ALA A 39 -3.32 -16.72 11.59
CA ALA A 39 -3.89 -16.60 10.24
C ALA A 39 -3.11 -15.58 9.40
N LEU A 40 -2.86 -14.39 9.95
CA LEU A 40 -2.11 -13.34 9.26
C LEU A 40 -0.70 -13.81 8.88
N THR A 41 -0.01 -14.47 9.81
CA THR A 41 1.33 -15.02 9.61
C THR A 41 1.32 -16.10 8.52
N HIS A 42 0.36 -17.02 8.54
CA HIS A 42 0.23 -18.05 7.51
C HIS A 42 -0.02 -17.44 6.13
N ILE A 43 -0.97 -16.51 6.04
CA ILE A 43 -1.34 -15.83 4.79
C ILE A 43 -0.16 -15.04 4.20
N MET A 44 0.63 -14.36 5.03
CA MET A 44 1.69 -13.48 4.56
C MET A 44 3.05 -14.17 4.38
N LYS A 45 3.36 -15.19 5.20
CA LYS A 45 4.72 -15.71 5.34
C LYS A 45 4.88 -17.18 4.99
N SER A 46 3.81 -17.95 4.81
CA SER A 46 3.98 -19.36 4.44
C SER A 46 4.57 -19.51 3.04
N PRO A 47 5.50 -20.46 2.83
CA PRO A 47 6.11 -20.71 1.53
C PRO A 47 5.04 -21.03 0.49
N GLN A 48 5.17 -20.46 -0.70
CA GLN A 48 4.25 -20.68 -1.82
C GLN A 48 5.02 -21.25 -3.00
N ASN A 49 4.43 -22.23 -3.67
CA ASN A 49 5.03 -22.84 -4.88
C ASN A 49 4.86 -21.95 -6.12
N ASP A 50 3.88 -21.04 -6.10
CA ASP A 50 3.61 -20.09 -7.18
C ASP A 50 4.03 -18.69 -6.74
N ALA A 51 4.96 -18.09 -7.47
CA ALA A 51 5.46 -16.74 -7.25
C ALA A 51 5.09 -15.76 -8.38
N SER A 52 4.22 -16.19 -9.30
CA SER A 52 3.71 -15.35 -10.39
C SER A 52 2.88 -14.17 -9.86
N ALA A 53 2.66 -13.15 -10.70
CA ALA A 53 1.75 -12.06 -10.36
C ALA A 53 0.31 -12.50 -10.06
N THR A 54 -0.09 -13.70 -10.49
CA THR A 54 -1.40 -14.31 -10.23
C THR A 54 -1.42 -15.23 -9.02
N ALA A 55 -0.31 -15.35 -8.28
CA ALA A 55 -0.21 -16.20 -7.11
C ALA A 55 -1.32 -15.87 -6.09
N LYS A 56 -2.00 -16.91 -5.62
CA LYS A 56 -3.01 -16.80 -4.56
C LYS A 56 -2.33 -16.99 -3.22
N ALA A 57 -2.67 -16.19 -2.22
CA ALA A 57 -2.16 -16.38 -0.86
C ALA A 57 -2.56 -17.76 -0.29
N PRO A 58 -1.81 -18.30 0.69
CA PRO A 58 -2.16 -19.52 1.39
C PRO A 58 -3.56 -19.43 2.00
N ALA A 59 -4.34 -20.50 1.87
CA ALA A 59 -5.70 -20.55 2.37
C ALA A 59 -5.74 -20.88 3.86
N ILE A 60 -6.66 -20.24 4.58
CA ILE A 60 -7.03 -20.63 5.94
C ILE A 60 -8.34 -21.42 5.91
N ASP A 61 -8.55 -22.27 6.90
CA ASP A 61 -9.80 -23.02 7.02
C ASP A 61 -11.03 -22.09 7.12
N MET A 62 -12.15 -22.50 6.52
CA MET A 62 -13.34 -21.67 6.43
C MET A 62 -13.99 -21.38 7.79
N ALA A 63 -13.90 -22.31 8.74
CA ALA A 63 -14.38 -22.07 10.10
C ALA A 63 -13.51 -21.01 10.80
N PHE A 64 -12.19 -21.05 10.58
CA PHE A 64 -11.28 -20.04 11.12
C PHE A 64 -11.52 -18.67 10.46
N TYR A 65 -11.67 -18.62 9.15
CA TYR A 65 -12.03 -17.42 8.41
C TYR A 65 -13.30 -16.77 8.97
N SER A 66 -14.35 -17.56 9.18
CA SER A 66 -15.64 -17.08 9.74
C SER A 66 -15.53 -16.65 11.20
N GLY A 67 -14.72 -17.37 11.99
CA GLY A 67 -14.41 -17.02 13.38
C GLY A 67 -13.70 -15.67 13.50
N ILE A 68 -12.77 -15.38 12.59
CA ILE A 68 -12.08 -14.09 12.53
C ILE A 68 -13.06 -12.95 12.22
N HIS A 69 -13.94 -13.11 11.23
CA HIS A 69 -14.97 -12.11 10.93
C HIS A 69 -15.85 -11.81 12.14
N THR A 70 -16.32 -12.86 12.82
CA THR A 70 -17.15 -12.73 14.02
C THR A 70 -16.39 -12.05 15.16
N ALA A 71 -15.13 -12.43 15.40
CA ALA A 71 -14.29 -11.84 16.44
C ALA A 71 -14.04 -10.35 16.19
N CYS A 72 -13.71 -9.96 14.95
CA CYS A 72 -13.53 -8.57 14.56
C CYS A 72 -14.83 -7.77 14.69
N TYR A 73 -15.96 -8.32 14.24
CA TYR A 73 -17.28 -7.70 14.41
C TYR A 73 -17.57 -7.43 15.89
N ASN A 74 -17.50 -8.47 16.73
CA ASN A 74 -17.78 -8.38 18.15
C ASN A 74 -16.87 -7.39 18.88
N TYR A 75 -15.61 -7.31 18.46
CA TYR A 75 -14.67 -6.34 19.03
C TYR A 75 -15.06 -4.90 18.69
N PHE A 76 -15.40 -4.62 17.44
CA PHE A 76 -15.84 -3.28 17.04
C PHE A 76 -17.17 -2.87 17.71
N THR A 77 -18.10 -3.82 17.88
CA THR A 77 -19.39 -3.55 18.52
C THR A 77 -19.27 -3.40 20.04
N SER A 78 -18.44 -4.20 20.72
CA SER A 78 -18.27 -4.10 22.18
C SER A 78 -17.59 -2.80 22.60
N GLN A 79 -16.64 -2.31 21.81
CA GLN A 79 -16.05 -0.97 22.02
C GLN A 79 -17.09 0.15 21.84
N ASN A 80 -18.09 -0.07 20.98
CA ASN A 80 -19.17 0.88 20.76
C ASN A 80 -20.30 0.78 21.79
N GLU A 81 -20.51 -0.37 22.46
CA GLU A 81 -21.53 -0.51 23.51
C GLU A 81 -21.06 0.04 24.87
N ASN A 82 -19.76 0.01 25.15
CA ASN A 82 -19.18 0.71 26.31
C ASN A 82 -19.30 2.25 26.24
N HIS A 83 -19.93 2.78 25.18
CA HIS A 83 -20.26 4.19 24.94
C HIS A 83 -21.67 4.58 25.46
N PHE A 84 -22.50 3.66 25.98
CA PHE A 84 -23.78 4.07 26.60
C PHE A 84 -23.52 5.05 27.77
N PRO A 85 -24.18 6.23 27.80
CA PRO A 85 -23.77 7.31 28.69
C PRO A 85 -24.10 6.96 30.15
N PRO A 86 -23.19 7.21 31.12
CA PRO A 86 -23.62 7.37 32.50
C PRO A 86 -24.55 8.59 32.55
N THR A 87 -25.68 8.40 33.22
CA THR A 87 -26.65 9.43 33.64
C THR A 87 -26.08 10.86 33.68
N SER A 88 -26.54 11.69 32.74
CA SER A 88 -26.76 13.16 32.74
C SER A 88 -25.88 14.16 33.51
N ALA A 89 -24.74 13.80 34.12
CA ALA A 89 -23.93 14.71 34.93
C ALA A 89 -22.49 14.93 34.43
N ALA A 90 -22.02 14.17 33.44
CA ALA A 90 -20.61 14.20 33.00
C ALA A 90 -20.35 14.91 31.66
N ARG A 91 -21.26 15.77 31.17
CA ARG A 91 -21.08 16.49 29.90
C ARG A 91 -20.22 17.76 29.99
N ALA A 92 -19.60 18.04 31.13
CA ALA A 92 -18.88 19.31 31.36
C ALA A 92 -17.36 19.27 31.09
N MET A 93 -16.78 18.16 30.61
CA MET A 93 -15.32 18.10 30.43
C MET A 93 -14.89 17.26 29.21
N GLY A 94 -14.87 17.91 28.04
CA GLY A 94 -13.92 17.64 26.95
C GLY A 94 -13.62 16.19 26.52
N THR A 95 -14.60 15.28 26.47
CA THR A 95 -14.37 13.90 26.02
C THR A 95 -14.53 13.76 24.50
N THR A 96 -13.52 14.15 23.72
CA THR A 96 -13.44 13.85 22.26
C THR A 96 -12.50 12.69 21.93
N ASP A 97 -11.74 12.17 22.89
CA ASP A 97 -10.63 11.22 22.64
C ASP A 97 -11.03 9.74 22.60
N ARG A 98 -12.22 9.36 23.08
CA ARG A 98 -12.62 7.93 23.16
C ARG A 98 -13.46 7.44 21.99
N ASP A 99 -14.19 8.33 21.31
CA ASP A 99 -14.94 8.00 20.08
C ASP A 99 -14.01 7.77 18.88
N THR A 100 -12.82 8.38 18.90
CA THR A 100 -11.80 8.23 17.86
C THR A 100 -11.08 6.88 17.89
N GLN A 101 -11.14 6.16 19.01
CA GLN A 101 -10.26 5.02 19.29
C GLN A 101 -10.76 3.68 18.74
N SER A 102 -12.08 3.52 18.53
CA SER A 102 -12.66 2.27 17.99
C SER A 102 -12.10 1.96 16.61
N GLY A 103 -11.34 0.86 16.54
CA GLY A 103 -10.70 0.34 15.33
C GLY A 103 -9.35 0.98 14.96
N ASN A 104 -8.96 2.10 15.60
CA ASN A 104 -7.65 2.72 15.35
C ASN A 104 -6.51 1.83 15.85
N ASP A 105 -6.67 1.28 17.04
CA ASP A 105 -5.67 0.43 17.67
C ASP A 105 -5.39 -0.86 16.89
N LEU A 106 -6.43 -1.53 16.37
CA LEU A 106 -6.27 -2.67 15.46
C LEU A 106 -5.63 -2.25 14.13
N TYR A 107 -5.97 -1.08 13.59
CA TYR A 107 -5.34 -0.55 12.37
C TYR A 107 -3.85 -0.29 12.56
N GLU A 108 -3.46 0.36 13.66
CA GLU A 108 -2.06 0.59 14.03
C GLU A 108 -1.29 -0.72 14.28
N GLN A 109 -1.94 -1.71 14.90
CA GLN A 109 -1.33 -3.02 15.10
C GLN A 109 -1.08 -3.74 13.77
N LEU A 110 -2.01 -3.61 12.82
CA LEU A 110 -1.88 -4.17 11.48
C LEU A 110 -0.78 -3.46 10.66
N ASP A 111 -0.65 -2.14 10.83
CA ASP A 111 0.41 -1.33 10.24
C ASP A 111 1.81 -1.80 10.71
N LYS A 112 1.97 -2.06 12.02
CA LYS A 112 3.21 -2.63 12.60
C LYS A 112 3.51 -4.02 12.03
N PHE A 113 2.49 -4.86 11.88
CA PHE A 113 2.65 -6.19 11.29
C PHE A 113 3.11 -6.14 9.83
N PHE A 114 2.53 -5.25 9.02
CA PHE A 114 2.97 -5.06 7.62
C PHE A 114 4.38 -4.46 7.52
N LEU A 115 4.73 -3.55 8.44
CA LEU A 115 6.07 -3.00 8.60
C LEU A 115 7.10 -4.11 8.87
N GLU A 116 6.86 -4.95 9.87
CA GLU A 116 7.75 -6.07 10.22
C GLU A 116 7.88 -7.07 9.07
N THR A 117 6.76 -7.42 8.43
CA THR A 117 6.75 -8.33 7.28
C THR A 117 7.55 -7.77 6.10
N ALA A 118 7.45 -6.46 5.83
CA ALA A 118 8.23 -5.82 4.76
C ALA A 118 9.73 -5.77 5.10
N ARG A 119 10.10 -5.56 6.38
CA ARG A 119 11.49 -5.60 6.83
C ARG A 119 12.12 -6.98 6.69
N GLU A 120 11.36 -8.05 6.95
CA GLU A 120 11.83 -9.41 6.71
C GLU A 120 12.18 -9.64 5.23
N VAL A 121 11.37 -9.09 4.31
CA VAL A 121 11.69 -9.11 2.86
C VAL A 121 12.99 -8.34 2.59
N MET A 122 13.15 -7.15 3.16
CA MET A 122 14.36 -6.35 2.99
C MET A 122 15.63 -7.06 3.49
N LEU A 123 15.53 -7.75 4.63
CA LEU A 123 16.63 -8.53 5.22
C LEU A 123 16.98 -9.77 4.39
N GLY A 124 16.01 -10.34 3.67
CA GLY A 124 16.21 -11.47 2.78
C GLY A 124 16.81 -11.12 1.41
N LEU A 125 16.90 -9.83 1.05
CA LEU A 125 17.45 -9.43 -0.24
C LEU A 125 18.93 -9.85 -0.35
N PRO A 126 19.38 -10.31 -1.53
CA PRO A 126 20.82 -10.44 -1.82
C PRO A 126 21.51 -9.13 -1.46
N GLN A 127 22.68 -9.12 -0.81
CA GLN A 127 23.35 -7.87 -0.44
C GLN A 127 24.44 -7.46 -1.44
N ASP A 128 25.10 -8.45 -2.04
CA ASP A 128 26.33 -8.24 -2.81
C ASP A 128 26.12 -8.29 -4.33
N ASP A 129 25.03 -8.90 -4.79
CA ASP A 129 24.72 -9.03 -6.22
C ASP A 129 23.50 -8.18 -6.61
N ASP A 130 23.70 -7.30 -7.59
CA ASP A 130 22.64 -6.49 -8.18
C ASP A 130 21.95 -7.22 -9.34
N THR A 131 22.51 -8.31 -9.88
CA THR A 131 21.93 -9.03 -11.02
C THR A 131 20.70 -9.85 -10.61
N GLU A 132 20.79 -10.57 -9.49
CA GLU A 132 19.70 -11.41 -8.94
C GLU A 132 18.61 -10.60 -8.21
N LEU A 133 18.78 -9.29 -8.04
CA LEU A 133 17.87 -8.48 -7.21
C LEU A 133 16.45 -8.43 -7.79
N VAL A 134 16.28 -8.30 -9.11
CA VAL A 134 14.92 -8.30 -9.72
C VAL A 134 14.28 -9.67 -9.60
N ASP A 135 15.05 -10.73 -9.86
CA ASP A 135 14.59 -12.12 -9.77
C ASP A 135 14.13 -12.49 -8.36
N TYR A 136 14.71 -11.86 -7.34
CA TYR A 136 14.31 -12.04 -5.96
C TYR A 136 13.12 -11.15 -5.56
N ILE A 137 13.18 -9.84 -5.85
CA ILE A 137 12.21 -8.88 -5.33
C ILE A 137 10.82 -9.04 -5.95
N VAL A 138 10.73 -9.44 -7.22
CA VAL A 138 9.45 -9.61 -7.93
C VAL A 138 8.61 -10.73 -7.29
N PRO A 139 9.13 -11.97 -7.13
CA PRO A 139 8.49 -13.02 -6.33
C PRO A 139 8.10 -12.61 -4.92
N CYS A 140 8.96 -11.86 -4.23
CA CYS A 140 8.69 -11.39 -2.87
C CYS A 140 7.53 -10.39 -2.84
N PHE A 141 7.50 -9.43 -3.75
CA PHE A 141 6.40 -8.49 -3.88
C PHE A 141 5.10 -9.20 -4.28
N ASN A 142 5.14 -10.12 -5.24
CA ASN A 142 3.97 -10.86 -5.71
C ASN A 142 3.29 -11.59 -4.54
N ARG A 143 4.07 -12.33 -3.74
CA ARG A 143 3.59 -13.01 -2.52
C ARG A 143 3.08 -12.04 -1.47
N TYR A 144 3.83 -10.98 -1.18
CA TYR A 144 3.43 -9.95 -0.22
C TYR A 144 2.10 -9.29 -0.60
N SER A 145 1.95 -8.91 -1.87
CA SER A 145 0.75 -8.27 -2.41
C SER A 145 -0.46 -9.23 -2.42
N ALA A 146 -0.25 -10.50 -2.75
CA ALA A 146 -1.30 -11.52 -2.70
C ALA A 146 -1.79 -11.74 -1.27
N GLY A 147 -0.85 -11.86 -0.32
CA GLY A 147 -1.13 -11.94 1.11
C GLY A 147 -1.90 -10.73 1.61
N ALA A 148 -1.43 -9.51 1.31
CA ALA A 148 -2.08 -8.26 1.70
C ALA A 148 -3.51 -8.16 1.16
N THR A 149 -3.75 -8.62 -0.07
CA THR A 149 -5.10 -8.68 -0.66
C THR A 149 -6.00 -9.67 0.09
N SER A 150 -5.46 -10.82 0.50
CA SER A 150 -6.20 -11.81 1.30
C SER A 150 -6.53 -11.27 2.70
N VAL A 151 -5.55 -10.65 3.39
CA VAL A 151 -5.76 -9.98 4.68
C VAL A 151 -6.79 -8.86 4.57
N ASN A 152 -6.76 -8.06 3.52
CA ASN A 152 -7.75 -7.01 3.27
C ASN A 152 -9.18 -7.56 3.14
N ARG A 153 -9.35 -8.74 2.51
CA ARG A 153 -10.66 -9.42 2.44
C ARG A 153 -11.09 -9.96 3.80
N LEU A 154 -10.17 -10.59 4.52
CA LEU A 154 -10.39 -11.14 5.86
C LEU A 154 -10.79 -10.06 6.87
N LEU A 155 -10.14 -8.89 6.81
CA LEU A 155 -10.33 -7.78 7.73
C LEU A 155 -11.08 -6.60 7.11
N ASN A 156 -11.92 -6.86 6.10
CA ASN A 156 -12.65 -5.80 5.38
C ASN A 156 -13.59 -4.98 6.28
N TYR A 157 -13.92 -5.50 7.46
CA TYR A 157 -14.65 -4.75 8.49
C TYR A 157 -13.92 -3.47 8.91
N ILE A 158 -12.57 -3.51 8.98
CA ILE A 158 -11.75 -2.33 9.28
C ILE A 158 -11.95 -1.25 8.20
N ASN A 159 -11.94 -1.63 6.93
CA ASN A 159 -12.18 -0.68 5.83
C ASN A 159 -13.58 -0.04 5.92
N ARG A 160 -14.60 -0.85 6.22
CA ARG A 160 -16.00 -0.43 6.25
C ARG A 160 -16.33 0.50 7.42
N HIS A 161 -15.74 0.28 8.59
CA HIS A 161 -16.13 0.94 9.82
C HIS A 161 -15.09 1.91 10.37
N TYR A 162 -13.80 1.59 10.26
CA TYR A 162 -12.73 2.48 10.70
C TYR A 162 -12.24 3.39 9.58
N VAL A 163 -11.76 2.84 8.47
CA VAL A 163 -11.15 3.63 7.38
C VAL A 163 -12.17 4.59 6.78
N ARG A 164 -13.39 4.14 6.48
CA ARG A 164 -14.47 5.01 5.99
C ARG A 164 -14.71 6.20 6.93
N ARG A 165 -14.88 5.93 8.23
CA ARG A 165 -15.08 6.97 9.25
C ARG A 165 -13.89 7.94 9.30
N ALA A 166 -12.67 7.43 9.30
CA ALA A 166 -11.47 8.25 9.33
C ALA A 166 -11.35 9.15 8.08
N VAL A 167 -11.76 8.67 6.90
CA VAL A 167 -11.82 9.49 5.68
C VAL A 167 -12.88 10.59 5.79
N GLU A 168 -14.06 10.28 6.33
CA GLU A 168 -15.12 11.27 6.61
C GLU A 168 -14.69 12.32 7.65
N GLU A 169 -13.80 11.95 8.57
CA GLU A 169 -13.15 12.82 9.56
C GLU A 169 -11.91 13.57 9.01
N ASP A 170 -11.71 13.59 7.69
CA ASP A 170 -10.59 14.27 7.03
C ASP A 170 -9.19 13.71 7.37
N ARG A 171 -9.09 12.42 7.72
CA ARG A 171 -7.81 11.72 7.97
C ARG A 171 -7.37 10.84 6.81
N GLY A 172 -8.12 10.82 5.71
CA GLY A 172 -7.84 10.03 4.50
C GLY A 172 -6.56 10.43 3.76
N TRP A 173 -6.28 9.73 2.65
CA TRP A 173 -5.12 10.04 1.80
C TRP A 173 -5.18 11.42 1.16
N LEU A 174 -6.38 11.90 0.84
CA LEU A 174 -6.66 13.24 0.34
C LEU A 174 -7.47 13.98 1.40
N ARG A 175 -6.89 15.02 1.98
CA ARG A 175 -7.54 15.87 2.98
C ARG A 175 -8.07 17.16 2.38
N VAL A 176 -8.95 17.83 3.11
CA VAL A 176 -9.42 19.17 2.75
C VAL A 176 -8.27 20.17 2.73
N SER A 177 -7.31 20.03 3.65
CA SER A 177 -6.09 20.86 3.64
C SER A 177 -5.27 20.72 2.35
N ASP A 178 -5.24 19.53 1.74
CA ASP A 178 -4.51 19.26 0.49
C ASP A 178 -5.14 19.96 -0.74
N ILE A 179 -6.37 20.48 -0.59
CA ILE A 179 -7.04 21.31 -1.59
C ILE A 179 -6.50 22.75 -1.55
N VAL A 180 -6.10 23.23 -0.37
CA VAL A 180 -5.72 24.63 -0.12
C VAL A 180 -4.34 24.96 -0.68
N ASP A 181 -3.45 23.96 -0.78
CA ASP A 181 -2.04 24.13 -1.24
C ASP A 181 -1.84 24.04 -2.77
N LEU A 182 -2.82 24.42 -3.59
CA LEU A 182 -2.64 24.45 -5.06
C LEU A 182 -1.65 25.56 -5.48
N PRO A 183 -0.51 25.25 -6.13
CA PRO A 183 0.40 26.26 -6.65
C PRO A 183 -0.12 26.83 -7.99
N ALA A 184 -0.22 28.15 -8.04
CA ALA A 184 -0.26 29.03 -9.23
C ALA A 184 -1.22 28.65 -10.38
N GLY A 185 -2.44 29.19 -10.29
CA GLY A 185 -3.44 29.20 -11.38
C GLY A 185 -4.87 29.31 -10.88
N THR A 186 -5.10 28.95 -9.61
CA THR A 186 -6.39 29.11 -8.94
C THR A 186 -6.59 30.59 -8.60
N THR A 187 -7.54 31.23 -9.27
CA THR A 187 -7.85 32.66 -9.05
C THR A 187 -8.09 32.95 -7.56
N ALA A 188 -7.76 34.15 -7.10
CA ALA A 188 -8.02 34.60 -5.73
C ALA A 188 -9.50 34.41 -5.31
N ALA A 189 -10.43 34.41 -6.27
CA ALA A 189 -11.83 34.09 -6.06
C ALA A 189 -12.06 32.63 -5.61
N THR A 190 -11.30 31.67 -6.14
CA THR A 190 -11.40 30.25 -5.74
C THR A 190 -10.82 30.02 -4.35
N LEU A 191 -9.70 30.67 -4.01
CA LEU A 191 -9.12 30.65 -2.66
C LEU A 191 -10.04 31.30 -1.63
N ALA A 192 -10.63 32.47 -1.96
CA ALA A 192 -11.63 33.11 -1.11
C ALA A 192 -12.86 32.23 -0.93
N THR A 193 -13.37 31.62 -2.00
CA THR A 193 -14.50 30.69 -1.94
C THR A 193 -14.20 29.43 -1.11
N THR A 194 -12.96 28.94 -1.14
CA THR A 194 -12.52 27.75 -0.39
C THR A 194 -12.31 28.08 1.09
N ALA A 195 -11.72 29.24 1.39
CA ALA A 195 -11.62 29.76 2.75
C ALA A 195 -13.00 30.06 3.36
N THR A 196 -13.94 30.61 2.58
CA THR A 196 -15.32 30.84 3.00
C THR A 196 -16.09 29.51 3.18
N ALA A 197 -15.89 28.51 2.31
CA ALA A 197 -16.50 27.18 2.48
C ALA A 197 -15.93 26.39 3.67
N LEU A 198 -14.68 26.68 4.07
CA LEU A 198 -14.04 26.14 5.28
C LEU A 198 -14.46 26.89 6.55
N SER A 199 -14.79 28.19 6.45
CA SER A 199 -15.20 29.02 7.58
C SER A 199 -16.71 29.01 7.84
N MET A 200 -17.53 28.67 6.85
CA MET A 200 -18.98 28.53 6.99
C MET A 200 -19.30 27.10 7.41
N SER A 201 -19.58 26.98 8.71
CA SER A 201 -20.14 25.85 9.45
C SER A 201 -20.48 24.59 8.63
N ARG A 202 -19.99 23.44 9.11
CA ARG A 202 -20.42 22.07 8.74
C ARG A 202 -21.95 21.86 8.74
N GLU A 203 -22.74 22.85 9.16
CA GLU A 203 -24.19 22.83 9.30
C GLU A 203 -24.95 23.08 8.00
N ASP A 204 -24.39 23.81 7.01
CA ASP A 204 -25.09 24.10 5.75
C ASP A 204 -24.92 22.98 4.70
N ALA A 205 -26.03 22.46 4.17
CA ALA A 205 -26.03 21.38 3.18
C ALA A 205 -25.33 21.78 1.87
N GLU A 206 -25.50 23.03 1.42
CA GLU A 206 -24.90 23.56 0.19
C GLU A 206 -23.36 23.64 0.29
N SER A 207 -22.83 24.05 1.46
CA SER A 207 -21.40 24.10 1.73
C SER A 207 -20.76 22.70 1.70
N ARG A 208 -21.45 21.69 2.26
CA ARG A 208 -21.01 20.28 2.21
C ARG A 208 -20.97 19.74 0.79
N GLU A 209 -21.99 20.03 -0.02
CA GLU A 209 -22.05 19.61 -1.42
C GLU A 209 -20.92 20.25 -2.25
N LYS A 210 -20.68 21.55 -2.05
CA LYS A 210 -19.60 22.27 -2.72
C LYS A 210 -18.22 21.72 -2.37
N LEU A 211 -17.98 21.42 -1.09
CA LEU A 211 -16.75 20.78 -0.64
C LEU A 211 -16.57 19.39 -1.25
N ALA A 212 -17.63 18.57 -1.26
CA ALA A 212 -17.59 17.25 -1.88
C ALA A 212 -17.27 17.33 -3.39
N ARG A 213 -17.80 18.33 -4.10
CA ARG A 213 -17.47 18.57 -5.51
C ARG A 213 -16.00 18.95 -5.70
N LEU A 214 -15.48 19.88 -4.90
CA LEU A 214 -14.07 20.28 -4.96
C LEU A 214 -13.11 19.12 -4.66
N LEU A 215 -13.43 18.31 -3.63
CA LEU A 215 -12.67 17.09 -3.32
C LEU A 215 -12.68 16.10 -4.50
N LYS A 216 -13.83 15.92 -5.15
CA LYS A 216 -13.94 15.05 -6.33
C LYS A 216 -13.10 15.55 -7.50
N GLU A 217 -13.12 16.85 -7.79
CA GLU A 217 -12.31 17.46 -8.84
C GLU A 217 -10.80 17.33 -8.53
N LYS A 218 -10.40 17.68 -7.31
CA LYS A 218 -9.01 17.55 -6.84
C LYS A 218 -8.54 16.10 -6.91
N ARG A 219 -9.39 15.15 -6.51
CA ARG A 219 -9.11 13.71 -6.61
C ARG A 219 -8.79 13.31 -8.05
N VAL A 220 -9.57 13.72 -9.04
CA VAL A 220 -9.27 13.42 -10.45
C VAL A 220 -7.90 13.99 -10.87
N VAL A 221 -7.58 15.22 -10.46
CA VAL A 221 -6.27 15.85 -10.73
C VAL A 221 -5.12 15.07 -10.10
N GLU A 222 -5.28 14.62 -8.86
CA GLU A 222 -4.27 13.81 -8.16
C GLU A 222 -4.12 12.43 -8.81
N LEU A 223 -5.22 11.78 -9.21
CA LEU A 223 -5.21 10.47 -9.87
C LEU A 223 -4.47 10.49 -11.22
N ARG A 224 -4.44 11.62 -11.94
CA ARG A 224 -3.64 11.78 -13.16
C ARG A 224 -2.15 11.55 -12.95
N LYS A 225 -1.61 11.86 -11.76
CA LYS A 225 -0.19 11.61 -11.43
C LYS A 225 0.14 10.12 -11.43
N TRP A 226 -0.87 9.27 -11.27
CA TRP A 226 -0.75 7.82 -11.18
C TRP A 226 -0.99 7.09 -12.50
N GLY A 227 -1.54 7.79 -13.50
CA GLY A 227 -1.82 7.26 -14.84
C GLY A 227 -3.31 7.19 -15.18
N TYR A 228 -4.19 7.74 -14.34
CA TYR A 228 -5.62 7.84 -14.64
C TYR A 228 -5.92 9.02 -15.56
N ASP A 229 -6.42 8.76 -16.76
CA ASP A 229 -6.72 9.82 -17.73
C ASP A 229 -8.14 10.41 -17.61
N GLY A 230 -8.98 9.87 -16.72
CA GLY A 230 -10.38 10.28 -16.57
C GLY A 230 -11.37 9.46 -17.40
N SER A 231 -10.89 8.57 -18.26
CA SER A 231 -11.71 7.70 -19.10
C SER A 231 -11.91 6.32 -18.47
N ALA A 232 -13.00 5.64 -18.85
CA ALA A 232 -13.22 4.24 -18.47
C ALA A 232 -12.23 3.26 -19.16
N GLN A 233 -11.54 3.74 -20.21
CA GLN A 233 -10.57 2.98 -21.00
C GLN A 233 -9.12 3.28 -20.58
N SER A 234 -8.93 4.05 -19.50
CA SER A 234 -7.62 4.37 -18.95
C SER A 234 -6.80 3.09 -18.73
N PRO A 235 -5.52 3.05 -19.16
CA PRO A 235 -4.64 1.91 -18.93
C PRO A 235 -4.53 1.52 -17.45
N MET A 236 -4.75 2.49 -16.56
CA MET A 236 -4.92 2.30 -15.13
C MET A 236 -6.32 2.76 -14.73
N GLY A 237 -7.14 1.85 -14.22
CA GLY A 237 -8.48 2.18 -13.74
C GLY A 237 -8.45 3.12 -12.52
N ALA A 238 -9.54 3.85 -12.27
CA ALA A 238 -9.62 4.81 -11.17
C ALA A 238 -9.29 4.17 -9.79
N ALA A 239 -9.75 2.95 -9.56
CA ALA A 239 -9.50 2.22 -8.31
C ALA A 239 -8.02 1.84 -8.13
N GLU A 240 -7.33 1.48 -9.21
CA GLU A 240 -5.89 1.16 -9.14
C GLU A 240 -5.06 2.42 -8.94
N ALA A 241 -5.40 3.51 -9.64
CA ALA A 241 -4.75 4.80 -9.44
C ALA A 241 -4.95 5.34 -8.02
N GLU A 242 -6.12 5.12 -7.43
CA GLU A 242 -6.40 5.46 -6.04
C GLU A 242 -5.61 4.60 -5.07
N ALA A 243 -5.55 3.28 -5.27
CA ALA A 243 -4.71 2.40 -4.47
C ALA A 243 -3.23 2.83 -4.51
N SER A 244 -2.72 3.21 -5.69
CA SER A 244 -1.39 3.80 -5.84
C SER A 244 -1.24 5.12 -5.08
N ALA A 245 -2.23 6.02 -5.13
CA ALA A 245 -2.21 7.29 -4.41
C ALA A 245 -2.23 7.08 -2.88
N GLU A 246 -3.05 6.15 -2.41
CA GLU A 246 -3.11 5.73 -1.00
C GLU A 246 -1.78 5.15 -0.54
N ALA A 247 -1.21 4.19 -1.30
CA ALA A 247 0.09 3.61 -0.99
C ALA A 247 1.21 4.66 -0.99
N ALA A 248 1.06 5.70 -1.82
CA ALA A 248 1.99 6.81 -1.90
C ALA A 248 1.86 7.86 -0.78
N SER A 249 0.74 7.86 -0.07
CA SER A 249 0.45 8.86 0.96
C SER A 249 1.43 8.78 2.14
N ALA A 250 1.48 9.85 2.93
CA ALA A 250 2.31 9.92 4.12
C ALA A 250 1.79 8.96 5.22
N PRO A 251 2.64 8.47 6.15
CA PRO A 251 2.25 7.50 7.17
C PRO A 251 1.13 7.98 8.11
N ASP A 252 0.94 9.29 8.27
CA ASP A 252 -0.12 9.90 9.08
C ASP A 252 -1.50 9.81 8.40
N ARG A 253 -1.57 9.45 7.10
CA ARG A 253 -2.83 9.27 6.38
C ARG A 253 -3.42 7.89 6.67
N ILE A 254 -4.74 7.84 6.84
CA ILE A 254 -5.51 6.60 6.93
C ILE A 254 -5.93 6.17 5.53
N VAL A 255 -5.60 4.92 5.19
CA VAL A 255 -5.82 4.31 3.87
C VAL A 255 -6.39 2.91 4.01
N SER A 256 -6.86 2.32 2.91
CA SER A 256 -7.34 0.93 2.92
C SER A 256 -6.26 -0.04 3.42
N VAL A 257 -6.68 -1.18 3.99
CA VAL A 257 -5.77 -2.20 4.53
C VAL A 257 -4.77 -2.71 3.49
N VAL A 258 -5.19 -2.88 2.23
CA VAL A 258 -4.29 -3.31 1.15
C VAL A 258 -3.25 -2.23 0.81
N SER A 259 -3.68 -0.97 0.67
CA SER A 259 -2.77 0.14 0.38
C SER A 259 -1.83 0.44 1.55
N LEU A 260 -2.25 0.17 2.79
CA LEU A 260 -1.41 0.24 3.99
C LEU A 260 -0.22 -0.72 3.88
N ALA A 261 -0.47 -1.97 3.46
CA ALA A 261 0.58 -2.94 3.23
C ALA A 261 1.52 -2.51 2.09
N HIS A 262 0.97 -2.08 0.95
CA HIS A 262 1.77 -1.62 -0.18
C HIS A 262 2.61 -0.37 0.15
N ARG A 263 2.09 0.52 1.01
CA ARG A 263 2.82 1.66 1.58
C ARG A 263 4.02 1.19 2.40
N ARG A 264 3.86 0.17 3.24
CA ARG A 264 4.97 -0.41 4.03
C ARG A 264 6.01 -1.10 3.16
N PHE A 265 5.58 -1.82 2.12
CA PHE A 265 6.51 -2.37 1.15
C PHE A 265 7.31 -1.26 0.44
N ARG A 266 6.66 -0.15 0.08
CA ARG A 266 7.33 1.01 -0.52
C ARG A 266 8.40 1.58 0.40
N THR A 267 8.04 1.92 1.64
CA THR A 267 8.95 2.64 2.55
C THR A 267 10.09 1.77 3.06
N GLU A 268 9.85 0.48 3.32
CA GLU A 268 10.87 -0.40 3.89
C GLU A 268 11.72 -1.12 2.84
N VAL A 269 11.21 -1.32 1.62
CA VAL A 269 11.90 -2.09 0.59
C VAL A 269 12.26 -1.22 -0.61
N LEU A 270 11.27 -0.60 -1.26
CA LEU A 270 11.53 0.08 -2.54
C LEU A 270 12.31 1.38 -2.39
N GLU A 271 11.95 2.25 -1.44
CA GLU A 271 12.63 3.53 -1.22
C GLU A 271 14.13 3.36 -0.91
N PRO A 272 14.55 2.45 0.01
CA PRO A 272 15.96 2.15 0.22
C PRO A 272 16.69 1.66 -1.04
N LEU A 273 16.04 0.84 -1.88
CA LEU A 273 16.64 0.32 -3.10
C LEU A 273 16.68 1.34 -4.24
N LEU A 274 15.78 2.32 -4.23
CA LEU A 274 15.73 3.43 -5.17
C LEU A 274 16.71 4.55 -4.77
N ALA A 275 17.02 4.69 -3.49
CA ALA A 275 17.94 5.69 -2.98
C ALA A 275 19.34 5.55 -3.59
N VAL A 276 19.93 6.68 -3.95
CA VAL A 276 21.32 6.75 -4.43
C VAL A 276 22.26 6.65 -3.23
N PRO A 277 23.24 5.73 -3.22
CA PRO A 277 24.21 5.65 -2.14
C PRO A 277 24.95 6.98 -1.96
N VAL A 278 24.83 7.58 -0.78
CA VAL A 278 25.56 8.80 -0.44
C VAL A 278 26.99 8.41 -0.08
N ILE A 279 27.92 8.60 -1.00
CA ILE A 279 29.35 8.39 -0.73
C ILE A 279 29.81 9.49 0.24
N LYS A 280 30.02 9.15 1.51
CA LYS A 280 30.59 10.06 2.52
C LYS A 280 31.95 10.55 2.03
N GLY A 281 32.05 11.85 1.73
CA GLY A 281 33.29 12.52 1.32
C GLY A 281 33.17 13.40 0.07
N HIS A 282 32.13 13.23 -0.76
CA HIS A 282 31.96 14.07 -1.96
C HIS A 282 30.97 15.21 -1.70
N LYS A 283 31.48 16.42 -1.44
CA LYS A 283 30.67 17.65 -1.47
C LYS A 283 29.97 17.77 -2.85
N PRO A 284 28.71 18.22 -2.92
CA PRO A 284 28.05 18.47 -4.20
C PRO A 284 28.76 19.64 -4.89
N LYS A 285 29.63 19.34 -5.86
CA LYS A 285 30.22 20.38 -6.69
C LYS A 285 29.10 21.02 -7.51
N LYS A 286 28.85 22.31 -7.25
CA LYS A 286 28.08 23.22 -8.10
C LYS A 286 28.46 22.99 -9.56
N LYS A 287 27.43 22.89 -10.44
CA LYS A 287 27.48 22.90 -11.92
C LYS A 287 28.80 22.42 -12.53
N ILE A 288 28.87 21.15 -12.88
CA ILE A 288 29.93 20.62 -13.76
C ILE A 288 29.75 21.27 -15.15
N PRO A 289 30.79 21.89 -15.75
CA PRO A 289 30.73 22.39 -17.11
C PRO A 289 30.45 21.24 -18.07
N LYS A 290 29.61 21.45 -19.09
CA LYS A 290 29.45 20.49 -20.19
C LYS A 290 30.82 20.28 -20.84
N ALA A 291 31.48 19.16 -20.55
CA ALA A 291 32.60 18.70 -21.35
C ALA A 291 32.04 18.25 -22.70
N ALA A 292 32.45 18.95 -23.76
CA ALA A 292 32.35 18.42 -25.11
C ALA A 292 33.22 17.14 -25.18
N THR A 293 32.72 16.10 -25.85
CA THR A 293 33.45 14.88 -26.23
C THR A 293 33.86 13.90 -25.12
N GLY A 294 32.91 13.43 -24.32
CA GLY A 294 33.03 12.18 -23.54
C GLY A 294 31.68 11.65 -23.09
N PRO A 295 31.50 10.32 -22.88
CA PRO A 295 30.27 9.79 -22.31
C PRO A 295 30.01 10.46 -20.96
N PRO A 296 28.76 10.85 -20.66
CA PRO A 296 28.44 11.61 -19.46
C PRO A 296 28.90 10.84 -18.21
N PRO A 297 29.49 11.53 -17.20
CA PRO A 297 29.96 10.89 -15.99
C PRO A 297 28.80 10.12 -15.33
N SER A 298 29.03 8.84 -14.99
CA SER A 298 27.97 7.96 -14.50
C SER A 298 27.44 8.47 -13.16
N ILE A 299 26.24 9.05 -13.18
CA ILE A 299 25.52 9.41 -11.96
C ILE A 299 25.32 8.12 -11.14
N PRO A 300 25.71 8.08 -9.85
CA PRO A 300 25.47 6.90 -9.03
C PRO A 300 23.96 6.63 -9.01
N LYS A 301 23.57 5.46 -9.50
CA LYS A 301 22.17 5.02 -9.55
C LYS A 301 21.85 4.22 -8.29
N GLY A 302 20.59 4.28 -7.84
CA GLY A 302 20.08 3.39 -6.81
C GLY A 302 20.23 1.92 -7.21
N ARG A 303 20.24 1.04 -6.22
CA ARG A 303 20.54 -0.39 -6.39
C ARG A 303 19.56 -1.07 -7.36
N LEU A 304 18.27 -0.83 -7.18
CA LEU A 304 17.23 -1.34 -8.09
C LEU A 304 17.41 -0.81 -9.51
N ALA A 305 17.81 0.46 -9.67
CA ALA A 305 18.02 1.04 -10.99
C ALA A 305 19.25 0.45 -11.72
N ARG A 306 20.27 -0.03 -10.99
CA ARG A 306 21.39 -0.79 -11.56
C ARG A 306 20.95 -2.19 -11.97
N SER A 307 20.20 -2.87 -11.09
CA SER A 307 19.65 -4.19 -11.37
C SER A 307 18.75 -4.21 -12.61
N VAL A 308 17.78 -3.29 -12.69
CA VAL A 308 16.91 -3.15 -13.88
C VAL A 308 17.70 -2.83 -15.14
N ARG A 309 18.77 -2.02 -15.03
CA ARG A 309 19.64 -1.79 -16.19
C ARG A 309 20.26 -3.11 -16.67
N ASN A 310 20.78 -3.92 -15.75
CA ASN A 310 21.40 -5.20 -16.08
C ASN A 310 20.38 -6.17 -16.68
N LEU A 311 19.16 -6.26 -16.13
CA LEU A 311 18.07 -7.07 -16.69
C LEU A 311 17.78 -6.69 -18.15
N LEU A 312 17.56 -5.40 -18.41
CA LEU A 312 17.16 -4.90 -19.73
C LEU A 312 18.30 -4.85 -20.77
N GLU A 313 19.56 -4.80 -20.33
CA GLU A 313 20.74 -4.72 -21.22
C GLU A 313 21.48 -6.07 -21.33
N SER A 314 21.05 -7.10 -20.58
CA SER A 314 21.65 -8.43 -20.63
C SER A 314 21.53 -9.04 -22.02
N LYS A 315 22.67 -9.41 -22.62
CA LYS A 315 22.72 -10.09 -23.92
C LYS A 315 22.59 -11.60 -23.71
N GLY A 316 21.57 -12.21 -24.30
CA GLY A 316 21.23 -13.62 -24.10
C GLY A 316 20.33 -13.85 -22.88
N GLY A 317 19.65 -14.99 -22.85
CA GLY A 317 18.60 -15.33 -21.88
C GLY A 317 17.23 -15.48 -22.52
N ASP A 318 16.24 -15.86 -21.71
CA ASP A 318 14.84 -15.96 -22.13
C ASP A 318 14.21 -14.56 -22.16
N GLU A 319 13.96 -14.03 -23.36
CA GLU A 319 13.37 -12.69 -23.55
C GLU A 319 11.93 -12.62 -23.02
N GLU A 320 11.19 -13.75 -23.03
CA GLU A 320 9.84 -13.81 -22.46
C GLU A 320 9.89 -13.66 -20.93
N GLU A 321 10.87 -14.31 -20.28
CA GLU A 321 11.12 -14.16 -18.85
C GLU A 321 11.51 -12.73 -18.47
N LYS A 322 12.39 -12.09 -19.26
CA LYS A 322 12.78 -10.69 -19.03
C LYS A 322 11.58 -9.75 -19.16
N ALA A 323 10.76 -9.93 -20.20
CA ALA A 323 9.53 -9.16 -20.38
C ALA A 323 8.57 -9.35 -19.21
N ARG A 324 8.41 -10.59 -18.73
CA ARG A 324 7.58 -10.90 -17.56
C ARG A 324 8.09 -10.22 -16.29
N LEU A 325 9.37 -10.34 -15.98
CA LEU A 325 9.98 -9.71 -14.80
C LEU A 325 9.89 -8.19 -14.86
N ALA A 326 10.11 -7.59 -16.04
CA ALA A 326 9.96 -6.16 -16.24
C ALA A 326 8.50 -5.69 -16.03
N ALA A 327 7.53 -6.44 -16.53
CA ALA A 327 6.10 -6.16 -16.35
C ALA A 327 5.66 -6.31 -14.88
N ASP A 328 6.10 -7.37 -14.20
CA ASP A 328 5.78 -7.60 -12.80
C ASP A 328 6.43 -6.57 -11.88
N LEU A 329 7.68 -6.18 -12.16
CA LEU A 329 8.34 -5.10 -11.42
C LEU A 329 7.63 -3.75 -11.66
N LEU A 330 7.21 -3.47 -12.90
CA LEU A 330 6.43 -2.28 -13.21
C LEU A 330 5.11 -2.27 -12.42
N ARG A 331 4.43 -3.41 -12.33
CA ARG A 331 3.23 -3.58 -11.50
C ARG A 331 3.53 -3.36 -10.01
N ALA A 332 4.65 -3.87 -9.50
CA ALA A 332 5.07 -3.66 -8.12
C ALA A 332 5.29 -2.19 -7.80
N LEU A 333 6.02 -1.47 -8.66
CA LEU A 333 6.23 -0.02 -8.52
C LEU A 333 4.90 0.75 -8.55
N ARG A 334 3.96 0.36 -9.42
CA ARG A 334 2.63 0.98 -9.51
C ARG A 334 1.83 0.80 -8.23
N LEU A 335 1.65 -0.43 -7.77
CA LEU A 335 0.85 -0.75 -6.58
C LEU A 335 1.46 -0.17 -5.30
N SER A 336 2.78 -0.10 -5.21
CA SER A 336 3.48 0.56 -4.10
C SER A 336 3.53 2.08 -4.18
N GLY A 337 2.82 2.73 -5.11
CA GLY A 337 2.73 4.19 -5.14
C GLY A 337 4.01 4.89 -5.63
N ILE A 338 4.74 4.29 -6.57
CA ILE A 338 5.83 4.98 -7.30
C ILE A 338 5.24 5.70 -8.52
N ARG A 339 5.40 7.02 -8.57
CA ARG A 339 4.76 7.91 -9.57
C ARG A 339 5.19 7.61 -11.01
N THR A 340 4.32 7.95 -11.97
CA THR A 340 4.54 7.77 -13.43
C THR A 340 5.74 8.55 -13.95
N ASP A 341 6.07 9.67 -13.31
CA ASP A 341 7.20 10.51 -13.69
C ASP A 341 8.56 9.96 -13.26
N HIS A 342 8.59 8.93 -12.39
CA HIS A 342 9.81 8.33 -11.90
C HIS A 342 10.65 7.70 -13.04
N PRO A 343 11.96 8.02 -13.18
CA PRO A 343 12.78 7.59 -14.31
C PRO A 343 12.81 6.06 -14.52
N LEU A 344 12.84 5.29 -13.43
CA LEU A 344 12.83 3.83 -13.49
C LEU A 344 11.49 3.30 -14.05
N ARG A 345 10.37 3.90 -13.62
CA ARG A 345 9.03 3.50 -14.06
C ARG A 345 8.88 3.78 -15.56
N LYS A 346 9.28 4.97 -16.03
CA LYS A 346 9.27 5.30 -17.48
C LYS A 346 10.11 4.33 -18.31
N ARG A 347 11.27 3.90 -17.80
CA ARG A 347 12.15 2.97 -18.50
C ARG A 347 11.49 1.60 -18.67
N LEU A 348 10.90 1.07 -17.60
CA LEU A 348 10.16 -0.20 -17.63
C LEU A 348 8.90 -0.11 -18.51
N ASP A 349 8.16 0.98 -18.40
CA ASP A 349 6.94 1.22 -19.18
C ASP A 349 7.23 1.26 -20.68
N LYS A 350 8.31 1.93 -21.09
CA LYS A 350 8.79 1.93 -22.47
C LYS A 350 9.17 0.52 -22.94
N PHE A 351 9.89 -0.23 -22.11
CA PHE A 351 10.32 -1.59 -22.46
C PHE A 351 9.12 -2.52 -22.67
N VAL A 352 8.18 -2.54 -21.72
CA VAL A 352 6.97 -3.37 -21.79
C VAL A 352 6.08 -2.98 -22.98
N THR A 353 5.98 -1.69 -23.30
CA THR A 353 5.14 -1.22 -24.43
C THR A 353 5.76 -1.49 -25.80
N THR A 354 7.09 -1.46 -25.90
CA THR A 354 7.79 -1.64 -27.19
C THR A 354 7.86 -3.11 -27.61
N GLY A 355 7.50 -4.04 -26.71
CA GLY A 355 7.78 -5.47 -26.88
C GLY A 355 9.27 -5.70 -26.66
N GLY A 356 9.62 -6.21 -25.48
CA GLY A 356 10.99 -6.59 -25.13
C GLY A 356 11.58 -7.57 -26.14
#